data_AF-A0A3R5WBN8-F1
#
_entry.id   AF-A0A3R5WBN8-F1
#
_cell.length_a   1.000
_cell.length_b   1.000
_cell.length_c   1.000
_cell.angle_alpha   90.00
_cell.angle_beta   90.00
_cell.angle_gamma   90.00
#
_symmetry.space_group_name_H-M   'P 1'
#
loop_
_entity.id
_entity.type
_entity.pdbx_description
1 polymer ?
#
loop_
_entity_poly.entity_id
_entity_poly.type
_entity_poly.pdbx_seq_one_letter_code
_entity_poly.pdbx_strand_id
1 'polypeptide(L)'
;LPWYIRFSWFLFETSNTIAITVTIGLYSIQIPTNDAPSIEFHAINTVYVVLNLFVSAKPVRVLHLIYPMSFAGIYILFTVVYQPMANNAAIYSELDWNGESQTIAALFVTAAIIVPLI
;
A
#
# COMPACT_ATOMS: atom_id res chain seq x y z
N LEU A 1 0.88 -4.35 -26.91
CA LEU A 1 1.65 -5.09 -25.90
C LEU A 1 0.98 -6.42 -25.60
N PRO A 2 1.73 -7.54 -25.62
CA PRO A 2 1.24 -8.84 -25.17
C PRO A 2 0.69 -8.78 -23.74
N TRP A 3 -0.24 -9.70 -23.42
CA TRP A 3 -0.94 -9.71 -22.13
C TRP A 3 0.03 -9.82 -20.95
N TYR A 4 1.08 -10.64 -21.07
CA TYR A 4 2.05 -10.87 -20.00
C TYR A 4 2.89 -9.64 -19.67
N ILE A 5 3.22 -8.80 -20.67
CA ILE A 5 3.91 -7.53 -20.40
C ILE A 5 2.97 -6.53 -19.73
N ARG A 6 1.70 -6.48 -20.14
CA ARG A 6 0.70 -5.62 -19.47
C ARG A 6 0.52 -6.03 -18.01
N PHE A 7 0.47 -7.33 -17.74
CA PHE A 7 0.37 -7.88 -16.40
C PHE A 7 1.62 -7.60 -15.56
N SER A 8 2.82 -7.78 -16.14
CA SER A 8 4.07 -7.38 -15.48
C SER A 8 4.10 -5.88 -15.15
N TRP A 9 3.55 -5.04 -16.02
CA TRP A 9 3.46 -3.60 -15.76
C TRP A 9 2.46 -3.30 -14.63
N PHE A 10 1.28 -3.92 -14.66
CA PHE A 10 0.31 -3.84 -13.56
C PHE A 10 0.94 -4.21 -12.21
N LEU A 11 1.65 -5.35 -12.15
CA LEU A 11 2.33 -5.79 -10.93
C LEU A 11 3.42 -4.82 -10.49
N PHE A 12 4.20 -4.30 -11.44
CA PHE A 12 5.25 -3.32 -11.17
C PHE A 12 4.70 -2.05 -10.54
N GLU A 13 3.69 -1.42 -11.15
CA GLU A 13 3.08 -0.18 -10.63
C GLU A 13 2.46 -0.40 -9.26
N THR A 14 1.68 -1.49 -9.11
CA THR A 14 0.97 -1.80 -7.87
C THR A 14 1.94 -2.09 -6.72
N SER A 15 2.91 -2.98 -6.94
CA SER A 15 3.87 -3.38 -5.90
C SER A 15 4.74 -2.21 -5.44
N ASN A 16 5.29 -1.43 -6.39
CA ASN A 16 6.15 -0.31 -6.05
C ASN A 16 5.39 0.78 -5.28
N THR A 17 4.19 1.12 -5.73
CA THR A 17 3.38 2.16 -5.07
C THR A 17 2.97 1.77 -3.66
N ILE A 18 2.54 0.51 -3.46
CA ILE A 18 2.13 0.02 -2.14
C ILE A 18 3.32 -0.05 -1.19
N ALA A 19 4.48 -0.54 -1.64
CA ALA A 19 5.67 -0.63 -0.80
C ALA A 19 6.09 0.73 -0.24
N ILE A 20 6.10 1.77 -1.08
CA ILE A 20 6.40 3.14 -0.64
C ILE A 20 5.30 3.65 0.31
N THR A 21 4.03 3.44 -0.04
CA THR A 21 2.88 3.92 0.76
C THR A 21 2.87 3.32 2.17
N VAL A 22 3.05 2.00 2.28
CA VAL A 22 3.06 1.31 3.58
C VAL A 22 4.26 1.75 4.42
N THR A 23 5.42 1.93 3.81
CA THR A 23 6.62 2.39 4.53
C THR A 23 6.46 3.82 5.02
N ILE A 24 5.90 4.73 4.21
CA ILE A 24 5.57 6.08 4.67
C ILE A 24 4.57 5.99 5.84
N GLY A 25 3.51 5.20 5.72
CA GLY A 25 2.52 5.02 6.80
C GLY A 25 3.15 4.54 8.10
N LEU A 26 3.95 3.47 8.06
CA LEU A 26 4.64 2.92 9.22
C LEU A 26 5.58 3.92 9.89
N TYR A 27 6.43 4.60 9.12
CA TYR A 27 7.46 5.48 9.70
C TYR A 27 6.99 6.91 9.99
N SER A 28 5.82 7.33 9.50
CA SER A 28 5.27 8.68 9.76
C SER A 28 4.05 8.71 10.67
N ILE A 29 3.25 7.64 10.71
CA ILE A 29 2.00 7.57 11.47
C ILE A 29 2.19 6.68 12.71
N GLN A 30 2.93 5.59 12.57
CA GLN A 30 3.16 4.62 13.64
C GLN A 30 4.52 4.84 14.30
N ILE A 31 4.68 4.30 15.52
CA ILE A 31 6.00 4.14 16.13
C ILE A 31 6.52 2.77 15.64
N PRO A 32 7.50 2.73 14.72
CA PRO A 32 7.94 1.47 14.16
C PRO A 32 8.56 0.60 15.27
N THR A 33 8.17 -0.66 15.32
CA THR A 33 8.98 -1.68 15.99
C THR A 33 10.23 -1.88 15.14
N ASN A 34 11.41 -1.73 15.73
CA ASN A 34 12.69 -1.93 15.05
C ASN A 34 13.10 -3.41 15.07
N ASP A 35 12.13 -4.31 14.97
CA ASP A 35 12.37 -5.74 14.86
C ASP A 35 12.76 -6.10 13.42
N ALA A 36 13.51 -7.19 13.27
CA ALA A 36 14.07 -7.59 11.98
C ALA A 36 13.00 -7.72 10.87
N PRO A 37 11.81 -8.32 11.11
CA PRO A 37 10.77 -8.42 10.09
C PRO A 37 10.25 -7.04 9.63
N SER A 38 10.02 -6.12 10.55
CA SER A 38 9.56 -4.75 10.22
C SER A 38 10.59 -4.01 9.36
N ILE A 39 11.87 -4.09 9.73
CA ILE A 39 12.96 -3.47 8.96
C ILE A 39 13.04 -4.09 7.56
N GLU A 40 12.95 -5.42 7.45
CA GLU A 40 13.02 -6.13 6.17
C GLU A 40 11.84 -5.79 5.26
N PHE A 41 10.60 -5.94 5.75
CA PHE A 41 9.39 -5.80 4.94
C PHE A 41 9.08 -4.37 4.51
N HIS A 42 9.59 -3.37 5.24
CA HIS A 42 9.30 -1.96 4.99
C HIS A 42 10.52 -1.20 4.50
N ALA A 43 11.58 -1.11 5.30
CA ALA A 43 12.74 -0.28 4.96
C ALA A 43 13.55 -0.88 3.80
N ILE A 44 13.98 -2.15 3.92
CA ILE A 44 14.79 -2.80 2.87
C ILE A 44 13.98 -2.97 1.58
N ASN A 45 12.72 -3.39 1.70
CA ASN A 45 11.80 -3.49 0.57
C ASN A 45 11.64 -2.16 -0.19
N THR A 46 11.52 -1.03 0.53
CA THR A 46 11.40 0.28 -0.11
C THR A 46 12.68 0.70 -0.80
N VAL A 47 13.86 0.42 -0.22
CA VAL A 47 15.15 0.66 -0.90
C VAL A 47 15.21 -0.12 -2.21
N TYR A 48 14.80 -1.39 -2.21
CA TYR A 48 14.72 -2.20 -3.42
C TYR A 48 13.78 -1.58 -4.46
N VAL A 49 12.58 -1.16 -4.06
CA VAL A 49 11.59 -0.54 -4.94
C VAL A 49 12.10 0.77 -5.55
N VAL A 50 12.73 1.63 -4.76
CA VAL A 50 13.31 2.90 -5.24
C VAL A 50 14.39 2.63 -6.27
N LEU A 51 15.31 1.70 -6.00
CA LEU A 51 16.33 1.30 -6.98
C LEU A 51 15.70 0.71 -8.25
N ASN A 52 14.67 -0.13 -8.11
CA ASN A 52 13.95 -0.73 -9.22
C ASN A 52 13.26 0.31 -10.12
N LEU A 53 12.74 1.40 -9.56
CA LEU A 53 12.18 2.52 -10.32
C LEU A 53 13.27 3.21 -11.17
N PHE A 54 14.44 3.49 -10.59
CA PHE A 54 15.56 4.10 -11.32
C PHE A 54 16.12 3.20 -12.42
N VAL A 55 16.29 1.91 -12.16
CA VAL A 55 16.83 0.94 -13.12
C VAL A 55 15.83 0.67 -14.25
N SER A 56 14.54 0.53 -13.92
CA SER A 56 13.52 0.19 -14.92
C SER A 56 13.13 1.39 -15.79
N ALA A 57 13.26 2.62 -15.28
CA ALA A 57 12.92 3.86 -15.97
C ALA A 57 11.54 3.82 -16.68
N LYS A 58 10.58 3.10 -16.10
CA LYS A 58 9.25 2.93 -16.68
C LYS A 58 8.47 4.24 -16.53
N PRO A 59 7.82 4.73 -17.59
CA PRO A 59 7.05 5.97 -17.52
C PRO A 59 5.78 5.74 -16.70
N VAL A 60 5.62 6.54 -15.64
CA VAL A 60 4.41 6.56 -14.83
C VAL A 60 3.36 7.44 -15.52
N ARG A 61 2.09 7.04 -15.44
CA ARG A 61 0.98 7.69 -16.13
C ARG A 61 -0.20 7.76 -15.17
N VAL A 62 -0.91 8.89 -15.15
CA VAL A 62 -2.10 9.11 -14.30
C VAL A 62 -3.14 7.98 -14.41
N LEU A 63 -3.32 7.38 -15.59
CA LEU A 63 -4.24 6.24 -15.77
C LEU A 63 -3.84 4.98 -14.98
N HIS A 64 -2.58 4.84 -14.57
CA HIS A 64 -2.11 3.74 -13.73
C HIS A 64 -2.52 3.90 -12.26
N LEU A 65 -3.10 5.04 -11.86
CA LEU A 65 -3.70 5.25 -10.54
C LEU A 65 -4.75 4.18 -10.21
N ILE A 66 -5.45 3.68 -11.23
CA ILE A 66 -6.45 2.63 -11.05
C ILE A 66 -5.85 1.34 -10.46
N TYR A 67 -4.58 1.04 -10.70
CA TYR A 67 -3.98 -0.23 -10.26
C TYR A 67 -3.78 -0.31 -8.74
N PRO A 68 -3.00 0.58 -8.09
CA PRO A 68 -2.86 0.57 -6.64
C PRO A 68 -4.17 0.94 -5.94
N MET A 69 -5.01 1.81 -6.51
CA MET A 69 -6.31 2.14 -5.92
C MET A 69 -7.28 0.95 -5.93
N SER A 70 -7.28 0.14 -6.99
CA SER A 70 -8.09 -1.09 -7.03
C SER A 70 -7.60 -2.12 -6.01
N PHE A 71 -6.27 -2.27 -5.86
CA PHE A 71 -5.71 -3.12 -4.82
C PHE A 71 -6.10 -2.65 -3.42
N ALA A 72 -5.95 -1.34 -3.14
CA ALA A 72 -6.35 -0.75 -1.86
C ALA A 72 -7.85 -0.96 -1.60
N GLY A 73 -8.71 -0.75 -2.60
CA GLY A 73 -10.15 -1.01 -2.50
C GLY A 73 -10.47 -2.47 -2.17
N ILE A 74 -9.83 -3.43 -2.82
CA ILE A 74 -9.99 -4.87 -2.53
C ILE A 74 -9.54 -5.17 -1.10
N TYR A 75 -8.41 -4.60 -0.66
CA TYR A 75 -7.91 -4.80 0.70
C TYR A 75 -8.83 -4.22 1.76
N ILE A 76 -9.38 -3.02 1.53
CA ILE A 76 -10.40 -2.40 2.39
C ILE A 76 -11.62 -3.31 2.54
N LEU A 77 -12.18 -3.78 1.43
CA LEU A 77 -13.32 -4.71 1.44
C LEU A 77 -13.00 -5.98 2.24
N PHE A 78 -11.80 -6.51 2.06
CA PHE A 78 -11.32 -7.65 2.85
C PHE A 78 -11.31 -7.33 4.36
N THR A 79 -10.78 -6.17 4.77
CA THR A 79 -10.73 -5.81 6.20
C THR A 79 -12.12 -5.64 6.84
N VAL A 80 -13.07 -5.08 6.10
CA VAL A 80 -14.48 -4.91 6.55
C VAL A 80 -15.13 -6.27 6.83
N VAL A 81 -14.86 -7.26 5.98
CA VAL A 81 -15.42 -8.61 6.14
C VAL A 81 -14.65 -9.41 7.19
N TYR A 82 -13.32 -9.24 7.25
CA TYR A 82 -12.44 -9.99 8.14
C TYR A 82 -12.70 -9.67 9.62
N GLN A 83 -12.79 -8.38 9.98
CA GLN A 83 -12.82 -7.98 11.39
C GLN A 83 -13.99 -8.58 12.18
N PRO A 84 -15.24 -8.60 11.69
CA PRO A 84 -16.34 -9.29 12.36
C PRO A 84 -16.11 -10.80 12.53
N MET A 85 -15.47 -11.44 11.55
CA MET A 85 -15.13 -12.87 11.61
C MET A 85 -14.00 -13.15 12.61
N ALA A 86 -13.15 -12.16 12.87
CA ALA A 86 -12.04 -12.23 13.81
C ALA A 86 -12.42 -11.74 15.22
N ASN A 87 -13.67 -11.95 15.66
CA ASN A 87 -14.19 -11.46 16.96
C ASN A 87 -14.00 -9.95 17.15
N ASN A 88 -14.21 -9.17 16.09
CA ASN A 88 -13.97 -7.72 16.03
C ASN A 88 -12.50 -7.29 16.25
N ALA A 89 -11.54 -8.20 16.10
CA ALA A 89 -10.13 -7.86 16.08
C ALA A 89 -9.73 -7.29 14.72
N ALA A 90 -9.28 -6.04 14.70
CA ALA A 90 -8.74 -5.40 13.51
C ALA A 90 -7.34 -5.95 13.19
N ILE A 91 -6.98 -5.98 11.89
CA ILE A 91 -5.63 -6.36 11.43
C ILE A 91 -4.62 -5.28 11.83
N TYR A 92 -5.03 -4.02 11.64
CA TYR A 92 -4.27 -2.83 11.98
C TYR A 92 -5.17 -1.87 12.73
N SER A 93 -4.60 -1.14 13.69
CA SER A 93 -5.32 -0.12 14.46
C SER A 93 -5.93 0.98 13.59
N GLU A 94 -5.28 1.30 12.48
CA GLU A 94 -5.70 2.33 11.51
C GLU A 94 -6.86 1.86 10.62
N LEU A 95 -7.13 0.56 10.60
CA LEU A 95 -8.25 -0.05 9.88
C LEU A 95 -9.23 -0.71 10.85
N ASP A 96 -9.33 -0.19 12.07
CA ASP A 96 -10.34 -0.61 13.03
C ASP A 96 -11.70 0.00 12.69
N TRP A 97 -12.58 -0.84 12.15
CA TRP A 97 -13.93 -0.44 11.75
C TRP A 97 -14.86 -0.13 12.93
N ASN A 98 -14.47 -0.40 14.17
CA ASN A 98 -15.18 0.10 15.35
C ASN A 98 -14.96 1.61 15.57
N GLY A 99 -13.82 2.14 15.09
CA GLY A 99 -13.42 3.55 15.14
C GLY A 99 -13.52 4.22 13.79
N GLU A 100 -14.72 4.23 13.19
CA GLU A 100 -14.97 4.61 11.78
C GLU A 100 -14.28 5.92 11.34
N SER A 101 -14.23 6.95 12.21
CA SER A 101 -13.62 8.24 11.88
C SER A 101 -12.10 8.16 11.71
N GLN A 102 -11.41 7.34 12.50
CA GLN A 102 -9.96 7.14 12.41
C GLN A 102 -9.62 6.32 11.15
N THR A 103 -10.41 5.27 10.88
CA THR A 103 -10.27 4.47 9.67
C THR A 103 -10.47 5.30 8.41
N ILE A 104 -11.51 6.12 8.36
CA ILE A 104 -11.74 7.02 7.22
C ILE A 104 -10.57 8.00 7.03
N ALA A 105 -10.05 8.59 8.12
CA ALA A 105 -8.90 9.50 8.04
C ALA A 105 -7.64 8.79 7.50
N ALA A 106 -7.37 7.56 7.97
CA ALA A 106 -6.24 6.76 7.48
C ALA A 106 -6.35 6.44 5.98
N LEU A 107 -7.57 6.16 5.48
CA LEU A 107 -7.82 5.94 4.06
C LEU A 107 -7.55 7.20 3.22
N PHE A 108 -7.97 8.37 3.69
CA PHE A 108 -7.69 9.64 3.00
C PHE A 108 -6.19 9.93 2.94
N VAL A 109 -5.46 9.73 4.04
CA VAL A 109 -4.00 9.91 4.07
C VAL A 109 -3.31 8.94 3.10
N THR A 110 -3.72 7.67 3.11
CA THR A 110 -3.19 6.64 2.20
C THR A 110 -3.42 7.02 0.73
N ALA A 111 -4.63 7.48 0.39
CA ALA A 111 -4.93 7.96 -0.96
C ALA A 111 -4.09 9.19 -1.35
N ALA A 112 -3.88 10.12 -0.41
CA ALA A 112 -3.04 11.31 -0.63
C ALA A 112 -1.55 10.96 -0.83
N ILE A 113 -1.07 9.83 -0.31
CA ILE A 113 0.29 9.33 -0.56
C ILE A 113 0.38 8.62 -1.92
N ILE A 114 -0.64 7.85 -2.30
CA ILE A 114 -0.66 7.10 -3.57
C ILE A 114 -0.70 8.05 -4.78
N VAL A 115 -1.53 9.10 -4.75
CA VAL A 115 -1.74 10.01 -5.88
C VAL A 115 -0.45 10.65 -6.43
N PRO A 116 0.47 11.21 -5.61
CA PRO A 116 1.70 11.84 -6.11
C PRO A 116 2.78 10.85 -6.58
N LEU A 117 2.63 9.55 -6.29
CA LEU A 117 3.60 8.52 -6.69
C LEU A 117 3.38 8.03 -8.14
N ILE A 118 2.37 8.55 -8.83
CA ILE A 118 1.87 8.07 -10.14
C ILE A 118 1.82 9.21 -11.16
#